data_AF-A0A535AIJ1-F1
#
_entry.id   AF-A0A535AIJ1-F1
#
_cell.length_a   1.000
_cell.length_b   1.000
_cell.length_c   1.000
_cell.angle_alpha   90.00
_cell.angle_beta   90.00
_cell.angle_gamma   90.00
#
_symmetry.space_group_name_H-M   'P 1'
#
loop_
_entity.id
_entity.type
_entity.pdbx_description
1 polymer ?
#
loop_
_entity_poly.entity_id
_entity_poly.type
_entity_poly.pdbx_seq_one_letter_code
_entity_poly.pdbx_strand_id
1 'polypeptide(L)'
;MRMRERLKGQVIHGGATSRVGSACRVNAVSPDAIATPGPNELLASSETGQQRAKMIAATVPPGLFGQAHQIAKAVVFLASDDSRYVMGIELFVDGGFAQV
;
A
#
# COMPACT_ATOMS: atom_id res chain seq x y z
N MET A 1 -24.91 -3.33 4.32
CA MET A 1 -24.00 -2.37 4.98
C MET A 1 -23.16 -3.08 6.05
N ARG A 2 -22.25 -4.01 5.69
CA ARG A 2 -21.43 -4.75 6.69
C ARG A 2 -20.22 -5.53 6.13
N MET A 3 -19.61 -5.07 5.03
CA MET A 3 -18.48 -5.77 4.40
C MET A 3 -17.28 -4.87 4.04
N ARG A 4 -17.39 -3.54 4.22
CA ARG A 4 -16.37 -2.58 3.75
C ARG A 4 -15.36 -2.10 4.80
N GLU A 5 -15.47 -2.53 6.06
CA GLU A 5 -14.55 -2.09 7.13
C GLU A 5 -13.47 -3.12 7.50
N ARG A 6 -13.49 -4.32 6.92
CA ARG A 6 -12.56 -5.41 7.31
C ARG A 6 -11.17 -5.36 6.66
N LEU A 7 -10.86 -4.34 5.86
CA LEU A 7 -9.58 -4.23 5.14
C LEU A 7 -8.66 -3.11 5.66
N LYS A 8 -9.06 -2.34 6.69
CA LYS A 8 -8.27 -1.23 7.24
C LYS A 8 -7.54 -1.54 8.56
N GLY A 9 -7.33 -2.80 8.89
CA GLY A 9 -6.75 -3.13 10.20
C GLY A 9 -6.41 -4.59 10.40
N GLN A 10 -5.63 -5.20 9.50
CA GLN A 10 -4.78 -6.29 9.97
C GLN A 10 -3.70 -5.68 10.84
N VAL A 11 -4.08 -5.41 12.09
CA VAL A 11 -3.15 -5.04 13.12
C VAL A 11 -2.19 -6.22 13.27
N ILE A 12 -0.94 -5.99 12.90
CA ILE A 12 0.21 -6.83 13.20
C ILE A 12 0.41 -6.82 14.73
N HIS A 13 -0.46 -7.53 15.46
CA HIS A 13 -0.25 -7.83 16.86
C HIS A 13 0.70 -9.03 16.97
N GLY A 14 1.92 -8.75 17.42
CA GLY A 14 2.74 -9.68 18.19
C GLY A 14 3.22 -10.94 17.47
N GLY A 15 4.30 -10.80 16.70
CA GLY A 15 5.05 -11.93 16.13
C GLY A 15 6.51 -11.60 15.88
N ALA A 16 7.14 -10.79 16.73
CA ALA A 16 8.60 -10.65 16.76
C ALA A 16 9.23 -11.86 17.48
N THR A 17 8.98 -13.06 16.98
CA THR A 17 9.67 -14.27 17.47
C THR A 17 10.79 -14.58 16.48
N SER A 18 11.95 -13.99 16.76
CA SER A 18 13.20 -14.30 16.09
C SER A 18 13.46 -15.80 16.19
N ARG A 19 13.38 -16.52 15.06
CA ARG A 19 14.13 -17.76 14.92
C ARG A 19 15.61 -17.36 14.92
N VAL A 20 16.33 -17.86 15.92
CA VAL A 20 17.79 -17.75 16.06
C VAL A 20 18.45 -18.11 14.73
N GLY A 21 19.03 -17.12 14.04
CA GLY A 21 19.76 -17.31 12.79
C GLY A 21 19.67 -16.16 11.77
N SER A 22 18.61 -15.35 11.78
CA SER A 22 18.50 -14.18 10.89
C SER A 22 17.51 -13.17 11.47
N ALA A 23 17.93 -11.94 11.78
CA ALA A 23 17.03 -10.89 12.24
C ALA A 23 16.13 -10.44 11.07
N CYS A 24 14.92 -11.00 10.97
CA CYS A 24 13.95 -10.61 9.95
C CYS A 24 13.15 -9.39 10.43
N ARG A 25 13.15 -8.30 9.65
CA ARG A 25 12.32 -7.11 9.91
C ARG A 25 11.03 -7.20 9.11
N VAL A 26 9.91 -6.85 9.74
CA VAL A 26 8.59 -6.81 9.10
C VAL A 26 8.05 -5.39 9.19
N ASN A 27 7.63 -4.86 8.04
CA ASN A 27 6.99 -3.55 7.88
C ASN A 27 5.90 -3.68 6.81
N ALA A 28 4.93 -2.76 6.81
CA ALA A 28 3.89 -2.66 5.78
C ALA A 28 4.09 -1.39 4.94
N VAL A 29 3.66 -1.43 3.68
CA VAL A 29 3.60 -0.26 2.78
C VAL A 29 2.15 -0.07 2.35
N SER A 30 1.63 1.14 2.54
CA SER A 30 0.24 1.54 2.26
C SER A 30 0.24 2.57 1.12
N PRO A 31 0.14 2.14 -0.15
CA PRO A 31 0.04 3.05 -1.27
C PRO A 31 -1.40 3.54 -1.50
N ASP A 32 -1.56 4.68 -2.16
CA ASP A 32 -2.83 5.06 -2.80
C ASP A 32 -2.94 4.44 -4.21
N ALA A 33 -3.84 4.93 -5.06
CA ALA A 33 -4.02 4.48 -6.42
C ALA A 33 -2.71 4.57 -7.24
N ILE A 34 -2.14 3.40 -7.57
CA ILE A 34 -0.94 3.27 -8.39
C ILE A 34 -1.30 2.79 -9.79
N ALA A 35 -0.77 3.47 -10.80
CA ALA A 35 -0.91 3.06 -12.19
C ALA A 35 -0.16 1.75 -12.45
N THR A 36 -0.84 0.61 -12.30
CA THR A 36 -0.31 -0.73 -12.55
C THR A 36 -1.29 -1.57 -13.37
N PRO A 37 -0.81 -2.57 -14.14
CA PRO A 37 -1.69 -3.38 -14.99
C PRO A 37 -2.80 -4.10 -14.21
N GLY A 38 -2.49 -4.67 -13.04
CA GLY A 38 -3.45 -5.45 -12.24
C GLY A 38 -4.73 -4.68 -11.86
N PRO A 39 -4.63 -3.53 -11.17
CA PRO A 39 -5.78 -2.68 -10.89
C PRO A 39 -6.53 -2.23 -12.14
N ASN A 40 -5.82 -1.90 -13.23
CA ASN A 40 -6.46 -1.48 -14.48
C ASN A 40 -7.31 -2.60 -15.09
N GLU A 41 -6.78 -3.83 -15.15
CA GLU A 41 -7.52 -5.00 -15.63
C GLU A 41 -8.70 -5.34 -14.72
N LEU A 42 -8.51 -5.28 -13.40
CA LEU A 42 -9.57 -5.53 -12.42
C LEU A 42 -10.71 -4.52 -12.51
N LEU A 43 -10.38 -3.25 -12.76
CA LEU A 43 -11.36 -2.18 -12.93
C LEU A 43 -12.06 -2.26 -14.29
N ALA A 44 -11.42 -2.80 -15.33
CA ALA A 44 -12.02 -2.97 -16.64
C ALA A 44 -12.97 -4.18 -16.73
N SER A 45 -12.85 -5.17 -15.84
CA SER A 45 -13.48 -6.49 -15.97
C SER A 45 -15.00 -6.55 -15.71
N SER A 46 -15.61 -5.47 -15.20
CA SER A 46 -17.05 -5.43 -14.92
C SER A 46 -17.59 -4.00 -14.92
N GLU A 47 -18.90 -3.86 -15.09
CA GLU A 47 -19.59 -2.57 -14.95
C GLU A 47 -19.35 -1.93 -13.58
N THR A 48 -19.32 -2.75 -12.52
CA THR A 48 -18.96 -2.29 -11.17
C THR A 48 -17.51 -1.80 -11.10
N GLY A 49 -16.59 -2.47 -11.78
CA GLY A 49 -15.19 -2.03 -11.89
C GLY A 49 -15.07 -0.69 -12.61
N GLN A 50 -15.78 -0.52 -13.72
CA GLN A 50 -15.77 0.71 -14.50
C GLN A 50 -16.35 1.89 -13.72
N GLN A 51 -17.41 1.65 -12.93
CA GLN A 51 -17.95 2.68 -12.03
C GLN A 51 -16.95 3.06 -10.94
N ARG A 52 -16.18 2.10 -10.40
CA ARG A 52 -15.10 2.40 -9.44
C ARG A 52 -13.97 3.19 -10.09
N ALA A 53 -13.58 2.86 -11.32
CA ALA A 53 -12.56 3.61 -12.06
C ALA A 53 -12.95 5.08 -12.22
N LYS A 54 -14.23 5.34 -12.57
CA LYS A 54 -14.77 6.72 -12.65
C LYS A 54 -14.70 7.45 -11.31
N MET A 55 -15.00 6.77 -10.19
CA MET A 55 -14.89 7.39 -8.86
C MET A 55 -13.45 7.71 -8.50
N ILE A 56 -12.51 6.78 -8.75
CA ILE A 56 -11.07 6.99 -8.50
C ILE A 56 -10.57 8.18 -9.33
N ALA A 57 -10.92 8.25 -10.62
CA ALA A 57 -10.55 9.36 -11.50
C ALA A 57 -11.17 10.70 -11.07
N ALA A 58 -12.28 10.70 -10.34
CA ALA A 58 -12.91 11.90 -9.81
C ALA A 58 -12.26 12.38 -8.49
N THR A 59 -11.67 11.47 -7.71
CA THR A 59 -11.02 11.79 -6.42
C THR A 59 -9.52 12.02 -6.53
N VAL A 60 -8.87 11.42 -7.54
CA VAL A 60 -7.43 11.54 -7.77
C VAL A 60 -7.23 12.42 -9.01
N PRO A 61 -6.78 13.68 -8.85
CA PRO A 61 -6.46 14.54 -9.99
C PRO A 61 -5.54 13.84 -10.99
N PRO A 62 -5.79 13.98 -12.31
CA PRO A 62 -4.90 13.45 -13.34
C PRO A 62 -3.46 13.92 -13.12
N GLY A 63 -2.51 12.98 -13.10
CA GLY A 63 -1.09 13.26 -12.82
C GLY A 63 -0.66 13.06 -11.36
N LEU A 64 -1.60 12.83 -10.43
CA LEU A 64 -1.29 12.47 -9.03
C LEU A 64 -1.30 10.96 -8.75
N PHE A 65 -1.58 10.12 -9.76
CA PHE A 65 -1.42 8.68 -9.62
C PHE A 65 0.03 8.34 -9.32
N GLY A 66 0.22 7.59 -8.24
CA GLY A 66 1.51 7.02 -7.92
C GLY A 66 1.97 6.08 -9.03
N GLN A 67 3.28 6.00 -9.21
CA GLN A 67 3.94 5.12 -10.15
C GLN A 67 4.54 3.95 -9.40
N ALA A 68 4.54 2.75 -10.02
CA ALA A 68 5.07 1.55 -9.39
C ALA A 68 6.50 1.72 -8.85
N HIS A 69 7.34 2.49 -9.55
CA HIS A 69 8.72 2.75 -9.14
C HIS A 69 8.83 3.58 -7.86
N GLN A 70 7.82 4.40 -7.53
CA GLN A 70 7.80 5.17 -6.28
C GLN A 70 7.55 4.24 -5.09
N ILE A 71 6.64 3.28 -5.24
CA ILE A 71 6.40 2.24 -4.23
C ILE A 71 7.62 1.33 -4.10
N ALA A 72 8.21 0.92 -5.22
CA ALA A 72 9.40 0.08 -5.23
C ALA A 72 10.57 0.71 -4.45
N LYS A 73 10.79 2.03 -4.58
CA LYS A 73 11.81 2.74 -3.80
C LYS A 73 11.56 2.67 -2.29
N ALA A 74 10.32 2.82 -1.84
CA ALA A 74 9.97 2.68 -0.43
C ALA A 74 10.20 1.25 0.09
N VAL A 75 9.83 0.24 -0.72
CA VAL A 75 10.09 -1.18 -0.40
C VAL A 75 11.59 -1.45 -0.32
N VAL A 76 12.39 -0.94 -1.26
CA VAL A 76 13.86 -1.06 -1.24
C VAL A 76 14.46 -0.41 0.00
N PHE A 77 14.01 0.79 0.38
CA PHE A 77 14.42 1.43 1.63
C PHE A 77 14.13 0.53 2.84
N LEU A 78 12.88 0.03 2.96
CA LEU A 78 12.49 -0.83 4.07
C LEU A 78 13.21 -2.18 4.09
N ALA A 79 13.72 -2.65 2.95
CA ALA A 79 14.54 -3.86 2.84
C ALA A 79 16.03 -3.62 3.11
N SER A 80 16.49 -2.37 2.98
CA SER A 80 17.91 -1.99 3.12
C SER A 80 18.37 -1.85 4.57
N ASP A 81 19.69 -1.70 4.76
CA ASP A 81 20.29 -1.38 6.06
C ASP A 81 19.99 0.06 6.51
N ASP A 82 19.60 0.96 5.61
CA ASP A 82 19.26 2.34 5.94
C ASP A 82 18.04 2.41 6.87
N SER A 83 17.18 1.39 6.84
CA SER A 83 16.02 1.26 7.72
C SER A 83 16.23 0.23 8.84
N ARG A 84 17.48 -0.06 9.25
CA ARG A 84 17.81 -1.10 10.25
C ARG A 84 17.11 -0.93 11.60
N TYR A 85 16.73 0.29 11.95
CA TYR A 85 16.04 0.61 13.21
C TYR A 85 14.53 0.85 13.02
N VAL A 86 14.01 0.63 11.81
CA VAL A 86 12.60 0.76 11.46
C VAL A 86 11.95 -0.63 11.48
N MET A 87 11.03 -0.85 12.43
CA MET A 87 10.36 -2.13 12.63
C MET A 87 8.87 -1.94 12.97
N GLY A 88 8.03 -2.78 12.40
CA GLY A 88 6.60 -2.87 12.74
C GLY A 88 5.77 -1.67 12.29
N ILE A 89 6.31 -0.81 11.42
CA ILE A 89 5.56 0.36 10.94
C ILE A 89 4.67 0.00 9.75
N GLU A 90 3.63 0.79 9.56
CA GLU A 90 2.97 0.97 8.27
C GLU A 90 3.47 2.28 7.67
N LEU A 91 4.11 2.20 6.50
CA LEU A 91 4.60 3.35 5.77
C LEU A 91 3.59 3.73 4.67
N PHE A 92 2.98 4.91 4.81
CA PHE A 92 2.11 5.47 3.78
C PHE A 92 2.95 6.05 2.64
N VAL A 93 2.68 5.61 1.42
CA VAL A 93 3.34 6.07 0.18
C VAL A 93 2.25 6.49 -0.81
N ASP A 94 1.55 7.55 -0.44
CA ASP A 94 0.22 7.91 -0.93
C ASP A 94 0.11 9.38 -1.38
N GLY A 95 1.23 10.07 -1.55
CA GLY A 95 1.24 11.48 -1.91
C GLY A 95 0.68 12.42 -0.83
N GLY A 96 0.57 11.97 0.42
CA GLY A 96 0.05 12.75 1.55
C GLY A 96 -1.47 12.66 1.73
N PHE A 97 -2.15 11.76 1.01
CA PHE A 97 -3.61 11.61 1.08
C PHE A 97 -4.10 11.25 2.50
N ALA A 98 -3.38 10.42 3.23
CA ALA A 98 -3.76 9.99 4.58
C ALA A 98 -3.20 10.88 5.72
N GLN A 99 -2.46 11.95 5.42
CA GLN A 99 -1.86 12.82 6.44
C GLN A 99 -2.76 14.01 6.80
N VAL A 100 -2.87 14.30 8.11
CA VAL A 100 -3.57 15.46 8.71
C VAL A 100 -2.65 16.65 8.91
#